data_AF-A0A954GMD0-F1
#
_entry.id   AF-A0A954GMD0-F1
#
_cell.length_a   1.000
_cell.length_b   1.000
_cell.length_c   1.000
_cell.angle_alpha   90.00
_cell.angle_beta   90.00
_cell.angle_gamma   90.00
#
_symmetry.space_group_name_H-M   'P 1'
#
loop_
_entity.id
_entity.type
_entity.pdbx_description
1 polymer ?
#
loop_
_entity_poly.entity_id
_entity_poly.type
_entity_poly.pdbx_seq_one_letter_code
_entity_poly.pdbx_strand_id
1 'polypeptide(L)'
;ETAIYLHECLYPIMQAWDSVMIKADIELGGTEQLYSFMLARTLQKDQDLPQQIGVMSPILVGIDGVKRMGKSLGNYIGISEPPYEMMKKFMQIPDNVMPMYFELLTDLPLDETQKVLGENPKTAKKLLARTVIRQYFNEADAIEADERWEREISGKGLPADIPTLPLSRSELTDGKIPLAVAF
;
A
#
# COMPACT_ATOMS: atom_id res chain seq x y z
N GLU A 1 15.70 -20.12 -11.30
CA GLU A 1 14.37 -20.69 -11.00
C GLU A 1 14.35 -21.19 -9.58
N THR A 2 13.20 -21.04 -8.92
CA THR A 2 12.93 -21.63 -7.60
C THR A 2 12.10 -22.89 -7.82
N ALA A 3 12.44 -23.99 -7.15
CA ALA A 3 11.65 -25.22 -7.23
C ALA A 3 10.27 -25.01 -6.60
N ILE A 4 9.25 -25.67 -7.16
CA ILE A 4 7.92 -25.79 -6.55
C ILE A 4 7.89 -27.12 -5.80
N TYR A 5 7.66 -27.07 -4.49
CA TYR A 5 7.56 -28.26 -3.67
C TYR A 5 6.12 -28.79 -3.63
N LEU A 6 5.96 -30.10 -3.45
CA LEU A 6 4.64 -30.76 -3.42
C LEU A 6 3.66 -30.12 -2.42
N HIS A 7 4.16 -29.64 -1.27
CA HIS A 7 3.31 -29.02 -0.26
C HIS A 7 2.73 -27.68 -0.73
N GLU A 8 3.38 -26.96 -1.65
CA GLU A 8 2.85 -25.73 -2.23
C GLU A 8 1.65 -26.01 -3.13
N CYS A 9 1.61 -27.17 -3.79
CA CYS A 9 0.45 -27.61 -4.57
C CYS A 9 -0.80 -27.88 -3.72
N LEU A 10 -0.64 -28.10 -2.40
CA LEU A 10 -1.77 -28.34 -1.50
C LEU A 10 -2.47 -27.03 -1.10
N TYR A 11 -1.78 -25.88 -1.17
CA TYR A 11 -2.32 -24.61 -0.69
C TYR A 11 -3.64 -24.20 -1.38
N PRO A 12 -3.75 -24.22 -2.73
CA PRO A 12 -5.00 -23.86 -3.40
C PRO A 12 -6.15 -24.80 -3.03
N ILE A 13 -5.87 -26.09 -2.78
CA ILE A 13 -6.88 -27.08 -2.37
C ILE A 13 -7.41 -26.74 -0.98
N MET A 14 -6.52 -26.40 -0.04
CA MET A 14 -6.90 -26.03 1.32
C MET A 14 -7.78 -24.76 1.31
N GLN A 15 -7.36 -23.71 0.61
CA GLN A 15 -8.15 -22.48 0.49
C GLN A 15 -9.52 -22.75 -0.15
N ALA A 16 -9.57 -23.55 -1.23
CA ALA A 16 -10.82 -23.91 -1.88
C ALA A 16 -11.76 -24.72 -0.99
N TRP A 17 -11.20 -25.56 -0.10
CA TRP A 17 -11.97 -26.34 0.85
C TRP A 17 -12.59 -25.47 1.96
N ASP A 18 -11.96 -24.35 2.32
CA ASP A 18 -12.55 -23.41 3.28
C ASP A 18 -13.92 -22.91 2.80
N SER A 19 -14.07 -22.63 1.50
CA SER A 19 -15.36 -22.23 0.89
C SER A 19 -16.45 -23.30 0.96
N VAL A 20 -16.07 -24.58 0.93
CA VAL A 20 -16.99 -25.70 1.17
C VAL A 20 -17.43 -25.70 2.64
N MET A 21 -16.46 -25.59 3.55
CA MET A 21 -16.70 -25.65 4.99
C MET A 21 -17.61 -24.54 5.50
N ILE A 22 -17.41 -23.31 5.01
CA ILE A 22 -18.26 -22.15 5.37
C ILE A 22 -19.48 -21.98 4.48
N LYS A 23 -19.63 -22.81 3.44
CA LYS A 23 -20.70 -22.73 2.43
C LYS A 23 -20.80 -21.33 1.81
N ALA A 24 -19.67 -20.81 1.34
CA ALA A 24 -19.59 -19.45 0.85
C ALA A 24 -20.49 -19.23 -0.38
N ASP A 25 -21.33 -18.19 -0.33
CA ASP A 25 -22.04 -17.68 -1.51
C ASP A 25 -21.17 -16.73 -2.35
N ILE A 26 -20.25 -16.00 -1.70
CA ILE A 26 -19.38 -15.00 -2.32
C ILE A 26 -17.97 -15.15 -1.74
N GLU A 27 -16.94 -15.15 -2.60
CA GLU A 27 -15.53 -15.02 -2.21
C GLU A 27 -14.94 -13.76 -2.85
N LEU A 28 -14.23 -12.94 -2.06
CA LEU A 28 -13.61 -11.69 -2.48
C LEU A 28 -12.08 -11.87 -2.58
N GLY A 29 -11.45 -11.35 -3.64
CA GLY A 29 -10.00 -11.49 -3.78
C GLY A 29 -9.41 -10.69 -4.94
N GLY A 30 -8.08 -10.67 -5.01
CA GLY A 30 -7.37 -10.08 -6.16
C GLY A 30 -7.46 -10.99 -7.39
N THR A 31 -7.26 -10.44 -8.60
CA THR A 31 -7.27 -11.22 -9.86
C THR A 31 -6.28 -12.39 -9.88
N GLU A 32 -5.24 -12.37 -9.04
CA GLU A 32 -4.29 -13.47 -8.86
C GLU A 32 -4.89 -14.73 -8.20
N GLN A 33 -6.09 -14.64 -7.61
CA GLN A 33 -6.78 -15.74 -6.93
C GLN A 33 -7.73 -16.54 -7.82
N LEU A 34 -7.77 -16.26 -9.13
CA LEU A 34 -8.76 -16.87 -10.06
C LEU A 34 -8.74 -18.40 -10.00
N TYR A 35 -7.55 -19.00 -9.95
CA TYR A 35 -7.40 -20.46 -9.90
C TYR A 35 -8.04 -21.04 -8.63
N SER A 36 -7.73 -20.48 -7.46
CA SER A 36 -8.29 -20.91 -6.17
C SER A 36 -9.81 -20.80 -6.16
N PHE A 37 -10.38 -19.72 -6.72
CA PHE A 37 -11.83 -19.52 -6.78
C PHE A 37 -12.53 -20.55 -7.68
N MET A 38 -11.91 -20.91 -8.82
CA MET A 38 -12.47 -21.93 -9.70
C MET A 38 -12.41 -23.32 -9.06
N LEU A 39 -11.35 -23.60 -8.29
CA LEU A 39 -11.24 -24.82 -7.52
C LEU A 39 -12.30 -24.89 -6.41
N ALA A 40 -12.51 -23.80 -5.66
CA ALA A 40 -13.57 -23.69 -4.65
C ALA A 40 -14.95 -24.03 -5.23
N ARG A 41 -15.29 -23.43 -6.38
CA ARG A 41 -16.54 -23.73 -7.10
C ARG A 41 -16.67 -25.19 -7.51
N THR A 42 -15.56 -25.83 -7.88
CA THR A 42 -15.55 -27.25 -8.24
C THR A 42 -15.82 -28.12 -7.02
N LEU A 43 -15.13 -27.86 -5.91
CA LEU A 43 -15.30 -28.61 -4.67
C LEU A 43 -16.68 -28.42 -4.06
N GLN A 44 -17.25 -27.21 -4.10
CA GLN A 44 -18.63 -26.97 -3.67
C GLN A 44 -19.63 -27.79 -4.49
N LYS A 45 -19.46 -27.84 -5.82
CA LYS A 45 -20.30 -28.67 -6.69
C LYS A 45 -20.19 -30.15 -6.33
N ASP A 46 -18.99 -30.65 -6.06
CA ASP A 46 -18.75 -32.05 -5.68
C ASP A 46 -19.35 -32.41 -4.30
N GLN A 47 -19.74 -31.40 -3.51
CA GLN A 47 -20.43 -31.55 -2.22
C GLN A 47 -21.90 -31.18 -2.30
N ASP A 48 -22.48 -31.09 -3.51
CA ASP A 48 -23.87 -30.68 -3.76
C ASP A 48 -24.23 -29.31 -3.17
N LEU A 49 -23.24 -28.42 -3.02
CA LEU A 49 -23.42 -27.04 -2.59
C LEU A 49 -23.58 -26.09 -3.79
N PRO A 50 -24.30 -24.97 -3.62
CA PRO A 50 -24.25 -23.88 -4.59
C PRO A 50 -22.81 -23.39 -4.79
N GLN A 51 -22.46 -23.10 -6.05
CA GLN A 51 -21.13 -22.61 -6.38
C GLN A 51 -21.03 -21.10 -6.11
N GLN A 52 -20.05 -20.69 -5.31
CA GLN A 52 -19.82 -19.30 -4.93
C GLN A 52 -19.59 -18.36 -6.12
N ILE A 53 -19.96 -17.09 -5.96
CA ILE A 53 -19.60 -16.02 -6.89
C ILE A 53 -18.23 -15.46 -6.47
N GLY A 54 -17.27 -15.48 -7.39
CA GLY A 54 -15.99 -14.82 -7.20
C GLY A 54 -16.08 -13.36 -7.60
N VAL A 55 -15.82 -12.43 -6.67
CA VAL A 55 -15.71 -11.00 -6.96
C VAL A 55 -14.25 -10.61 -6.86
N MET A 56 -13.70 -10.13 -7.99
CA MET A 56 -12.26 -9.94 -8.13
C MET A 56 -11.91 -8.47 -8.33
N SER A 57 -10.93 -7.98 -7.58
CA SER A 57 -10.39 -6.62 -7.72
C SER A 57 -9.05 -6.64 -8.47
N PRO A 58 -8.74 -5.61 -9.27
CA PRO A 58 -7.41 -5.43 -9.84
C PRO A 58 -6.33 -5.39 -8.75
N ILE A 59 -5.11 -5.79 -9.12
CA ILE A 59 -3.95 -5.70 -8.20
C ILE A 59 -3.41 -4.27 -8.23
N LEU A 60 -3.37 -3.64 -7.06
CA LEU A 60 -2.76 -2.33 -6.89
C LEU A 60 -1.24 -2.41 -7.14
N VAL A 61 -0.74 -1.58 -8.03
CA VAL A 61 0.70 -1.42 -8.27
C VAL A 61 1.35 -0.60 -7.15
N GLY A 62 2.61 -0.87 -6.84
CA GLY A 62 3.34 -0.15 -5.81
C GLY A 62 3.70 1.28 -6.20
N ILE A 63 4.45 1.97 -5.33
CA ILE A 63 4.95 3.33 -5.58
C ILE A 63 5.94 3.42 -6.75
N ASP A 64 6.42 2.28 -7.28
CA ASP A 64 7.18 2.24 -8.54
C ASP A 64 6.29 2.29 -9.79
N GLY A 65 4.97 2.08 -9.64
CA GLY A 65 3.98 2.13 -10.71
C GLY A 65 3.98 0.95 -11.68
N VAL A 66 4.80 -0.08 -11.47
CA VAL A 66 4.94 -1.22 -12.41
C VAL A 66 4.65 -2.54 -11.73
N LYS A 67 5.32 -2.84 -10.62
CA LYS A 67 5.17 -4.10 -9.90
C LYS A 67 3.98 -4.03 -8.96
N ARG A 68 3.38 -5.19 -8.67
CA ARG A 68 2.39 -5.30 -7.59
C ARG A 68 2.94 -4.71 -6.30
N MET A 69 2.08 -4.05 -5.53
CA MET A 69 2.47 -3.55 -4.22
C MET A 69 2.87 -4.72 -3.30
N GLY A 70 4.00 -4.59 -2.60
CA GLY A 70 4.49 -5.67 -1.75
C GLY A 70 5.59 -5.22 -0.77
N LYS A 71 5.49 -5.71 0.47
CA LYS A 71 6.45 -5.41 1.54
C LYS A 71 7.88 -5.81 1.20
N SER A 72 8.05 -6.96 0.56
CA SER A 72 9.38 -7.47 0.13
C SER A 72 10.02 -6.63 -0.97
N LEU A 73 9.23 -5.89 -1.74
CA LEU A 73 9.71 -5.03 -2.81
C LEU A 73 10.00 -3.60 -2.33
N GLY A 74 9.65 -3.28 -1.09
CA GLY A 74 9.79 -1.93 -0.53
C GLY A 74 8.91 -0.88 -1.22
N ASN A 75 7.98 -1.29 -2.08
CA ASN A 75 7.16 -0.40 -2.91
C ASN A 75 5.74 -0.16 -2.35
N TYR A 76 5.54 -0.37 -1.06
CA TYR A 76 4.22 -0.38 -0.43
C TYR A 76 3.97 0.82 0.47
N ILE A 77 2.68 1.12 0.66
CA ILE A 77 2.18 2.06 1.66
C ILE A 77 1.42 1.23 2.71
N GLY A 78 1.99 1.09 3.90
CA GLY A 78 1.37 0.35 4.99
C GLY A 78 0.22 1.13 5.61
N ILE A 79 -0.90 0.44 5.88
CA ILE A 79 -2.10 1.04 6.50
C ILE A 79 -1.87 1.53 7.93
N SER A 80 -0.86 1.00 8.62
CA SER A 80 -0.51 1.34 10.00
C SER A 80 0.76 2.19 10.09
N GLU A 81 1.25 2.71 8.96
CA GLU A 81 2.37 3.65 8.96
C GLU A 81 1.92 5.01 9.51
N PRO A 82 2.82 5.80 10.13
CA PRO A 82 2.48 7.15 10.56
C PRO A 82 1.92 7.97 9.38
N PRO A 83 0.89 8.82 9.60
CA PRO A 83 0.26 9.63 8.55
C PRO A 83 1.26 10.38 7.66
N TYR A 84 2.33 10.92 8.26
CA TYR A 84 3.38 11.61 7.53
C TYR A 84 4.21 10.69 6.62
N GLU A 85 4.49 9.47 7.05
CA GLU A 85 5.17 8.46 6.21
C GLU A 85 4.29 8.05 5.03
N MET A 86 2.99 7.85 5.27
CA MET A 86 2.03 7.60 4.20
C MET A 86 2.01 8.76 3.19
N MET A 87 1.91 10.01 3.67
CA MET A 87 1.92 11.20 2.82
C MET A 87 3.16 11.22 1.92
N LYS A 88 4.37 11.06 2.49
CA LYS A 88 5.62 11.01 1.70
C LYS A 88 5.59 9.93 0.62
N LYS A 89 5.00 8.77 0.88
CA LYS A 89 4.90 7.68 -0.10
C LYS A 89 3.84 7.94 -1.17
N PHE A 90 2.68 8.49 -0.82
CA PHE A 90 1.68 8.91 -1.80
C PHE A 90 2.24 9.95 -2.78
N MET A 91 3.06 10.87 -2.28
CA MET A 91 3.71 11.88 -3.13
C MET A 91 4.73 11.30 -4.12
N GLN A 92 5.18 10.05 -3.94
CA GLN A 92 6.11 9.35 -4.85
C GLN A 92 5.39 8.55 -5.96
N ILE A 93 4.06 8.39 -5.90
CA ILE A 93 3.31 7.60 -6.87
C ILE A 93 3.47 8.22 -8.28
N PRO A 94 3.75 7.43 -9.33
CA PRO A 94 3.80 7.92 -10.70
C PRO A 94 2.44 8.41 -11.22
N ASP A 95 2.43 9.51 -11.97
CA ASP A 95 1.18 10.16 -12.41
C ASP A 95 0.31 9.24 -13.28
N ASN A 96 0.94 8.35 -14.06
CA ASN A 96 0.24 7.43 -14.96
C ASN A 96 -0.59 6.35 -14.24
N VAL A 97 -0.34 6.10 -12.95
CA VAL A 97 -1.10 5.11 -12.16
C VAL A 97 -2.08 5.76 -11.18
N MET A 98 -2.12 7.09 -11.10
CA MET A 98 -3.03 7.83 -10.25
C MET A 98 -4.53 7.50 -10.48
N PRO A 99 -5.03 7.29 -11.72
CA PRO A 99 -6.42 6.89 -11.94
C PRO A 99 -6.79 5.59 -11.19
N MET A 100 -5.92 4.57 -11.25
CA MET A 100 -6.11 3.31 -10.55
C MET A 100 -6.14 3.50 -9.03
N TYR A 101 -5.27 4.37 -8.49
CA TYR A 101 -5.25 4.64 -7.06
C TYR A 101 -6.54 5.32 -6.58
N PHE A 102 -7.08 6.28 -7.34
CA PHE A 102 -8.36 6.88 -7.01
C PHE A 102 -9.50 5.86 -7.08
N GLU A 103 -9.55 5.05 -8.13
CA GLU A 103 -10.59 4.03 -8.33
C GLU A 103 -10.57 2.95 -7.24
N LEU A 104 -9.39 2.50 -6.82
CA LEU A 104 -9.26 1.38 -5.88
C LEU A 104 -9.23 1.80 -4.41
N LEU A 105 -8.90 3.05 -4.08
CA LEU A 105 -8.68 3.50 -2.70
C LEU A 105 -9.62 4.61 -2.22
N THR A 106 -10.52 5.09 -3.07
CA THR A 106 -11.44 6.17 -2.70
C THR A 106 -12.85 5.92 -3.22
N ASP A 107 -13.83 6.44 -2.49
CA ASP A 107 -15.24 6.47 -2.94
C ASP A 107 -15.57 7.77 -3.69
N LEU A 108 -14.56 8.49 -4.20
CA LEU A 108 -14.77 9.73 -4.93
C LEU A 108 -15.44 9.44 -6.29
N PRO A 109 -16.43 10.24 -6.70
CA PRO A 109 -17.06 10.08 -8.02
C PRO A 109 -16.04 10.13 -9.15
N LEU A 110 -16.17 9.23 -10.13
CA LEU A 110 -15.21 9.12 -11.24
C LEU A 110 -15.07 10.43 -12.03
N ASP A 111 -16.14 11.20 -12.18
CA ASP A 111 -16.11 12.50 -12.85
C ASP A 111 -15.34 13.57 -12.06
N GLU A 112 -15.39 13.52 -10.72
CA GLU A 112 -14.58 14.38 -9.86
C GLU A 112 -13.10 13.98 -9.92
N THR A 113 -12.79 12.68 -9.89
CA THR A 113 -11.41 12.21 -9.98
C THR A 113 -10.77 12.59 -11.31
N GLN A 114 -11.50 12.51 -12.44
CA GLN A 114 -10.99 12.91 -13.76
C GLN A 114 -10.65 14.39 -13.84
N LYS A 115 -11.45 15.27 -13.21
CA LYS A 115 -11.16 16.71 -13.17
C LYS A 115 -9.85 16.96 -12.41
N VAL A 116 -9.71 16.36 -11.23
CA VAL A 116 -8.51 16.53 -10.38
C VAL A 116 -7.26 15.98 -11.08
N LEU A 117 -7.37 14.85 -11.78
CA LEU A 117 -6.27 14.25 -12.54
C LEU A 117 -5.85 15.08 -13.75
N GLY A 118 -6.75 15.88 -14.32
CA GLY A 118 -6.47 16.78 -15.44
C GLY A 118 -5.82 18.11 -15.04
N GLU A 119 -5.73 18.40 -13.75
CA GLU A 119 -5.12 19.61 -13.21
C GLU A 119 -3.65 19.37 -12.82
N ASN A 120 -3.22 19.85 -11.66
CA ASN A 120 -1.85 19.73 -11.18
C ASN A 120 -1.64 18.36 -10.52
N PRO A 121 -0.68 17.53 -11.00
CA PRO A 121 -0.40 16.21 -10.42
C PRO A 121 -0.10 16.23 -8.92
N LYS A 122 0.54 17.31 -8.43
CA LYS A 122 0.81 17.49 -6.99
C LYS A 122 -0.48 17.62 -6.19
N THR A 123 -1.45 18.38 -6.70
CA THR A 123 -2.76 18.56 -6.05
C THR A 123 -3.52 17.24 -6.02
N ALA A 124 -3.50 16.48 -7.12
CA ALA A 124 -4.11 15.16 -7.18
C ALA A 124 -3.52 14.18 -6.15
N LYS A 125 -2.18 14.11 -6.05
CA LYS A 125 -1.51 13.26 -5.04
C LYS A 125 -1.84 13.66 -3.61
N LYS A 126 -1.88 14.97 -3.33
CA LYS A 126 -2.29 15.49 -2.02
C LYS A 126 -3.73 15.10 -1.68
N LEU A 127 -4.66 15.24 -2.63
CA LEU A 127 -6.05 14.85 -2.42
C LEU A 127 -6.17 13.35 -2.12
N LEU A 128 -5.52 12.51 -2.93
CA LEU A 128 -5.48 11.06 -2.73
C LEU A 128 -4.92 10.73 -1.34
N ALA A 129 -3.75 11.28 -0.99
CA ALA A 129 -3.09 11.03 0.28
C ALA A 129 -3.98 11.41 1.47
N ARG A 130 -4.56 12.61 1.46
CA ARG A 130 -5.47 13.07 2.52
C ARG A 130 -6.70 12.19 2.63
N THR A 131 -7.28 11.81 1.49
CA THR A 131 -8.48 10.96 1.44
C THR A 131 -8.21 9.60 2.05
N VAL A 132 -7.07 8.97 1.74
CA VAL A 132 -6.71 7.66 2.27
C VAL A 132 -6.28 7.74 3.74
N ILE A 133 -5.45 8.71 4.13
CA ILE A 133 -5.03 8.90 5.53
C ILE A 133 -6.27 9.11 6.42
N ARG A 134 -7.22 9.93 6.00
CA ARG A 134 -8.48 10.17 6.72
C ARG A 134 -9.29 8.89 6.95
N GLN A 135 -9.29 7.96 6.01
CA GLN A 135 -10.02 6.68 6.12
C GLN A 135 -9.44 5.76 7.22
N TYR A 136 -8.11 5.72 7.35
CA TYR A 136 -7.42 4.85 8.31
C TYR A 136 -7.14 5.53 9.66
N PHE A 137 -7.10 6.86 9.69
CA PHE A 137 -6.83 7.68 10.86
C PHE A 137 -7.99 8.64 11.11
N ASN A 138 -7.80 9.95 10.90
CA ASN A 138 -8.84 10.96 11.02
C ASN A 138 -8.48 12.20 10.17
N GLU A 139 -9.40 13.17 10.13
CA GLU A 139 -9.22 14.41 9.36
C GLU A 139 -8.03 15.26 9.86
N ALA A 140 -7.83 15.34 11.18
CA ALA A 140 -6.76 16.16 11.76
C ALA A 140 -5.37 15.62 11.37
N ASP A 141 -5.18 14.30 11.43
CA ASP A 141 -3.94 13.64 11.02
C ASP A 141 -3.66 13.83 9.52
N ALA A 142 -4.69 13.79 8.69
CA ALA A 142 -4.56 14.02 7.24
C ALA A 142 -4.13 15.46 6.92
N ILE A 143 -4.71 16.44 7.63
CA ILE A 143 -4.34 17.86 7.49
C ILE A 143 -2.91 18.07 8.00
N GLU A 144 -2.57 17.57 9.18
CA GLU A 144 -1.24 17.74 9.77
C GLU A 144 -0.15 17.15 8.87
N ALA A 145 -0.36 15.94 8.34
CA ALA A 145 0.59 15.29 7.43
C ALA A 145 0.82 16.11 6.15
N ASP A 146 -0.26 16.66 5.57
CA ASP A 146 -0.20 17.50 4.38
C ASP A 146 0.56 18.81 4.64
N GLU A 147 0.19 19.54 5.70
CA GLU A 147 0.85 20.78 6.08
C GLU A 147 2.33 20.58 6.43
N ARG A 148 2.65 19.48 7.13
CA ARG A 148 4.03 19.12 7.44
C ARG A 148 4.83 18.87 6.16
N TRP A 149 4.27 18.12 5.21
CA TRP A 149 4.92 17.86 3.94
C TRP A 149 5.17 19.15 3.15
N GLU A 150 4.20 20.07 3.13
CA GLU A 150 4.38 21.38 2.49
C GLU A 150 5.47 22.23 3.14
N ARG A 151 5.55 22.26 4.48
CA ARG A 151 6.60 22.98 5.21
C ARG A 151 8.00 22.44 4.89
N GLU A 152 8.15 21.12 4.84
CA GLU A 152 9.43 20.47 4.56
C GLU A 152 9.86 20.65 3.09
N ILE A 153 8.93 20.57 2.12
CA ILE A 153 9.27 20.68 0.69
C ILE A 153 9.40 22.12 0.18
N SER A 154 8.79 23.11 0.84
CA SER A 154 8.88 24.53 0.49
C SER A 154 10.22 25.18 0.89
N GLY A 155 11.16 24.41 1.43
CA GLY A 155 12.56 24.80 1.62
C GLY A 155 12.83 25.69 2.84
N LYS A 156 11.87 25.83 3.77
CA LYS A 156 12.02 26.65 4.98
C LYS A 156 11.96 25.88 6.30
N GLY A 157 11.61 24.59 6.29
CA GLY A 157 11.54 23.76 7.49
C GLY A 157 12.67 22.72 7.53
N LEU A 158 13.39 22.64 8.65
CA LEU A 158 14.10 21.41 9.01
C LEU A 158 13.04 20.31 9.27
N PRO A 159 13.30 19.04 8.91
CA PRO A 159 12.41 17.94 9.29
C PRO A 159 12.17 17.98 10.80
N ALA A 160 10.92 17.80 11.24
CA ALA A 160 10.62 17.81 12.68
C ALA A 160 11.27 16.62 13.40
N ASP A 161 11.44 15.50 12.69
CA ASP A 161 12.01 14.26 13.20
C ASP A 161 13.40 14.01 12.58
N ILE A 162 14.38 14.85 12.91
CA ILE A 162 15.77 14.57 12.57
C ILE A 162 16.28 13.50 13.55
N PRO A 163 16.73 12.32 13.07
CA PRO A 163 17.35 11.34 13.95
C PRO A 163 18.55 11.95 14.65
N THR A 164 18.54 11.93 15.97
CA THR A 164 19.68 12.37 16.77
C THR A 164 20.47 11.16 17.24
N LEU A 165 21.79 11.22 17.08
CA LEU A 165 22.71 10.23 17.63
C LEU A 165 23.45 10.88 18.80
N PRO A 166 23.29 10.38 20.03
CA PRO A 166 24.08 10.87 21.14
C PRO A 166 25.55 10.46 20.93
N LEU A 167 26.45 11.45 20.90
CA LEU A 167 27.89 11.21 20.84
C LEU A 167 28.46 11.23 22.25
N SER A 168 29.20 10.17 22.62
CA SER A 168 29.95 10.13 23.86
C SER A 168 31.20 10.99 23.75
N ARG A 169 31.57 11.67 24.84
CA ARG A 169 32.82 12.44 24.90
C ARG A 169 34.07 11.58 24.70
N SER A 170 33.98 10.27 24.97
CA SER A 170 35.06 9.30 24.73
C SER A 170 35.33 9.04 23.24
N GLU A 171 34.38 9.38 22.37
CA GLU A 171 34.50 9.23 20.91
C GLU A 171 35.16 10.46 20.26
N LEU A 172 35.47 11.49 21.06
CA LEU A 172 36.15 12.71 20.61
C LEU A 172 37.67 12.59 20.82
N THR A 173 38.44 12.92 19.79
CA THR A 173 39.89 13.13 19.85
C THR A 173 40.18 14.62 19.81
N ASP A 174 40.74 15.18 20.88
CA ASP A 174 41.00 16.63 21.02
C ASP A 174 39.76 17.52 20.78
N GLY A 175 38.59 17.06 21.21
CA GLY A 175 37.32 17.78 21.01
C GLY A 175 36.79 17.75 19.57
N LYS A 176 37.34 16.88 18.72
CA LYS A 176 36.93 16.68 17.33
C LYS A 176 36.58 15.22 17.09
N ILE A 177 35.74 14.96 16.09
CA ILE A 177 35.46 13.60 15.61
C ILE A 177 36.06 13.45 14.21
N PRO A 178 36.96 12.47 13.97
CA PRO A 178 37.50 12.23 12.64
C PRO A 178 36.39 11.67 11.71
N LEU A 179 36.24 12.27 10.54
CA LEU A 179 35.21 11.92 9.54
C LEU A 179 35.26 10.44 9.08
N ALA A 180 36.40 9.77 9.29
CA ALA A 180 36.64 8.39 8.87
C ALA A 180 36.07 7.30 9.80
N VAL A 181 35.45 7.66 10.93
CA VAL A 181 34.85 6.69 11.88
C VAL A 181 33.32 6.79 11.89
N ALA A 182 32.74 7.60 11.01
CA ALA A 182 31.33 7.95 11.03
C ALA A 182 30.56 7.48 9.79
N PHE A 183 30.81 6.27 9.29
CA PHE A 183 29.88 5.49 8.43
C PHE A 183 30.18 4.00 8.54
#